data_AF-A0A2W4S9Y9-F1
#
_entry.id   AF-A0A2W4S9Y9-F1
#
_cell.length_a   1.000
_cell.length_b   1.000
_cell.length_c   1.000
_cell.angle_alpha   90.00
_cell.angle_beta   90.00
_cell.angle_gamma   90.00
#
_symmetry.space_group_name_H-M   'P 1'
#
loop_
_entity.id
_entity.type
_entity.pdbx_description
1 polymer ?
#
loop_
_entity_poly.entity_id
_entity_poly.type
_entity_poly.pdbx_seq_one_letter_code
_entity_poly.pdbx_strand_id
1 'polypeptide(L)'
;ARAFLPVYVKGAKLTVGDLHYSQGDGEITFCGAIEMPGYITMCVDLIKDGMNKYNLQHAIFQPSFTEPRFTSYIVFEGYSVDEEGRQHYLDAHVAYRRACLEAINYLKSFGYTGEQAYMILGTAPIEGRISAIVDIPNACCTLWLPTEIFDFDIRPRKDGPVKVVSGGQVPTARWEDR
;
A
#
# COMPACT_ATOMS: atom_id res chain seq x y z
N ALA A 1 -8.52 8.51 -13.82
CA ALA A 1 -8.40 7.11 -14.29
C ALA A 1 -9.57 6.75 -15.20
N ARG A 2 -9.48 5.67 -15.98
CA ARG A 2 -10.57 5.09 -16.77
C ARG A 2 -10.60 3.58 -16.52
N ALA A 3 -11.69 3.08 -15.92
CA ALA A 3 -11.88 1.65 -15.66
C ALA A 3 -12.78 1.00 -16.72
N PHE A 4 -12.45 -0.24 -17.10
CA PHE A 4 -13.21 -1.08 -18.01
C PHE A 4 -13.69 -2.30 -17.23
N LEU A 5 -15.00 -2.32 -16.94
CA LEU A 5 -15.61 -3.33 -16.08
C LEU A 5 -16.37 -4.36 -16.93
N PRO A 6 -16.19 -5.67 -16.69
CA PRO A 6 -17.00 -6.70 -17.32
C PRO A 6 -18.47 -6.60 -16.86
N VAL A 7 -19.41 -6.81 -17.80
CA VAL A 7 -20.86 -6.73 -17.52
C VAL A 7 -21.45 -8.13 -17.51
N TYR A 8 -21.79 -8.62 -16.33
CA TYR A 8 -22.33 -9.98 -16.16
C TYR A 8 -23.86 -10.04 -16.14
N VAL A 9 -24.52 -8.92 -15.84
CA VAL A 9 -25.99 -8.85 -15.73
C VAL A 9 -26.57 -7.69 -16.53
N LYS A 10 -27.84 -7.82 -16.93
CA LYS A 10 -28.55 -6.77 -17.67
C LYS A 10 -28.55 -5.46 -16.89
N GLY A 11 -28.07 -4.41 -17.54
CA GLY A 11 -27.99 -3.06 -16.97
C GLY A 11 -26.79 -2.82 -16.05
N ALA A 12 -25.83 -3.75 -15.97
CA ALA A 12 -24.57 -3.71 -15.22
C ALA A 12 -24.69 -3.56 -13.69
N LYS A 13 -25.62 -2.74 -13.18
CA LYS A 13 -25.84 -2.46 -11.76
C LYS A 13 -24.58 -1.89 -11.08
N LEU A 14 -23.98 -0.87 -11.73
CA LEU A 14 -22.81 -0.17 -11.21
C LEU A 14 -23.13 0.50 -9.87
N THR A 15 -22.34 0.16 -8.85
CA THR A 15 -22.35 0.75 -7.51
C THR A 15 -20.92 1.18 -7.18
N VAL A 16 -20.77 2.28 -6.44
CA VAL A 16 -19.47 2.76 -5.97
C VAL A 16 -19.61 3.35 -4.57
N GLY A 17 -18.56 3.23 -3.78
CA GLY A 17 -18.41 3.75 -2.43
C GLY A 17 -16.93 3.71 -2.04
N ASP A 18 -16.64 3.66 -0.74
CA ASP A 18 -15.30 3.38 -0.24
C ASP A 18 -14.25 4.39 -0.74
N LEU A 19 -14.51 5.67 -0.46
CA LEU A 19 -13.68 6.76 -0.97
C LEU A 19 -12.46 6.95 -0.06
N HIS A 20 -11.30 6.76 -0.67
CA HIS A 20 -10.02 6.97 -0.04
C HIS A 20 -9.42 8.30 -0.48
N TYR A 21 -9.06 9.16 0.49
CA TYR A 21 -8.29 10.37 0.19
C TYR A 21 -6.84 10.02 -0.21
N SER A 22 -6.25 9.06 0.49
CA SER A 22 -4.94 8.48 0.18
C SER A 22 -4.83 7.10 0.81
N GLN A 23 -4.10 6.19 0.16
CA GLN A 23 -3.89 4.81 0.58
C GLN A 23 -2.47 4.37 0.19
N GLY A 24 -1.83 3.58 1.05
CA GLY A 24 -0.61 2.85 0.72
C GLY A 24 -0.89 1.46 0.14
N ASP A 25 -0.05 0.99 -0.79
CA ASP A 25 -0.23 -0.32 -1.42
C ASP A 25 -0.36 -1.47 -0.41
N GLY A 26 -1.41 -2.27 -0.59
CA GLY A 26 -1.76 -3.40 0.26
C GLY A 26 -2.71 -3.06 1.41
N GLU A 27 -3.02 -1.77 1.65
CA GLU A 27 -3.92 -1.32 2.72
C GLU A 27 -3.66 -2.06 4.04
N ILE A 28 -2.39 -2.11 4.43
CA ILE A 28 -1.92 -3.05 5.45
C ILE A 28 -2.58 -2.86 6.81
N THR A 29 -3.18 -1.70 7.08
CA THR A 29 -3.92 -1.35 8.29
C THR A 29 -5.31 -1.99 8.38
N PHE A 30 -5.83 -2.55 7.29
CA PHE A 30 -7.19 -3.05 7.09
C PHE A 30 -8.28 -1.99 7.31
N CYS A 31 -8.31 -1.35 8.48
CA CYS A 31 -8.96 -0.06 8.66
C CYS A 31 -8.04 1.06 8.14
N GLY A 32 -7.57 0.89 6.90
CA GLY A 32 -7.22 2.01 6.03
C GLY A 32 -8.51 2.49 5.36
N ALA A 33 -8.44 3.27 4.28
CA ALA A 33 -7.33 4.16 3.94
C ALA A 33 -7.43 5.44 4.80
N ILE A 34 -7.12 6.63 4.25
CA ILE A 34 -7.78 7.85 4.76
C ILE A 34 -9.23 7.82 4.26
N GLU A 35 -10.10 7.17 5.02
CA GLU A 35 -11.53 7.02 4.72
C GLU A 35 -12.27 8.34 4.78
N MET A 36 -13.15 8.58 3.81
CA MET A 36 -13.98 9.78 3.80
C MET A 36 -15.35 9.60 3.13
N PRO A 37 -16.40 10.31 3.57
CA PRO A 37 -17.57 10.54 2.74
C PRO A 37 -17.22 11.51 1.61
N GLY A 38 -17.92 11.39 0.47
CA GLY A 38 -17.69 12.28 -0.66
C GLY A 38 -18.63 12.00 -1.82
N TYR A 39 -18.27 12.53 -2.98
CA TYR A 39 -19.02 12.35 -4.22
C TYR A 39 -18.07 12.03 -5.38
N ILE A 40 -18.58 11.28 -6.36
CA ILE A 40 -17.86 10.94 -7.59
C ILE A 40 -18.63 11.52 -8.77
N THR A 41 -17.95 12.32 -9.59
CA THR A 41 -18.43 12.66 -10.93
C THR A 41 -17.86 11.66 -11.91
N MET A 42 -18.71 10.88 -12.58
CA MET A 42 -18.30 9.85 -13.54
C MET A 42 -19.06 9.98 -14.85
N CYS A 43 -18.41 9.52 -15.93
CA CYS A 43 -19.04 9.27 -17.22
C CYS A 43 -19.00 7.77 -17.48
N VAL A 44 -20.08 7.23 -18.05
CA VAL A 44 -20.20 5.81 -18.38
C VAL A 44 -20.48 5.65 -19.87
N ASP A 45 -19.84 4.67 -20.47
CA ASP A 45 -20.04 4.27 -21.85
C ASP A 45 -19.98 2.74 -21.96
N LEU A 46 -20.43 2.18 -23.08
CA LEU A 46 -20.57 0.75 -23.29
C LEU A 46 -19.83 0.28 -24.54
N ILE A 47 -18.82 -0.56 -24.34
CA ILE A 47 -18.22 -1.34 -25.42
C ILE A 47 -19.07 -2.60 -25.62
N LYS A 48 -19.90 -2.59 -26.67
CA LYS A 48 -20.66 -3.77 -27.08
C LYS A 48 -19.73 -4.94 -27.37
N ASP A 49 -20.00 -6.06 -26.71
CA ASP A 49 -19.23 -7.30 -26.85
C ASP A 49 -17.75 -7.14 -26.44
N GLY A 50 -17.45 -6.20 -25.54
CA GLY A 50 -16.07 -5.86 -25.15
C GLY A 50 -15.29 -7.03 -24.56
N MET A 51 -15.92 -7.86 -23.73
CA MET A 51 -15.26 -9.02 -23.09
C MET A 51 -14.71 -10.01 -24.12
N ASN A 52 -15.48 -10.31 -25.18
CA ASN A 52 -15.05 -11.21 -26.25
C ASN A 52 -14.01 -10.54 -27.17
N LYS A 53 -14.24 -9.28 -27.56
CA LYS A 53 -13.32 -8.53 -28.44
C LYS A 53 -11.91 -8.40 -27.88
N TYR A 54 -11.79 -8.25 -26.56
CA TYR A 54 -10.51 -8.06 -25.89
C TYR A 54 -10.05 -9.29 -25.09
N ASN A 55 -10.83 -10.39 -25.11
CA ASN A 55 -10.54 -11.61 -24.36
C ASN A 55 -10.26 -11.36 -22.86
N LEU A 56 -11.14 -10.58 -22.21
CA LEU A 56 -10.99 -10.17 -20.81
C LEU A 56 -12.11 -10.74 -19.94
N GLN A 57 -11.73 -11.30 -18.79
CA GLN A 57 -12.66 -11.72 -17.73
C GLN A 57 -12.61 -10.85 -16.48
N HIS A 58 -11.49 -10.14 -16.27
CA HIS A 58 -11.28 -9.23 -15.14
C HIS A 58 -11.28 -7.79 -15.61
N ALA A 59 -11.54 -6.87 -14.67
CA ALA A 59 -11.43 -5.45 -14.93
C ALA A 59 -10.00 -5.07 -15.31
N ILE A 60 -9.88 -4.08 -16.19
CA ILE A 60 -8.62 -3.39 -16.47
C ILE A 60 -8.86 -1.89 -16.32
N PHE A 61 -7.80 -1.13 -16.09
CA PHE A 61 -7.93 0.32 -16.01
C PHE A 61 -6.69 1.03 -16.57
N GLN A 62 -6.92 2.26 -17.00
CA GLN A 62 -5.87 3.22 -17.30
C GLN A 62 -5.74 4.14 -16.08
N PRO A 63 -4.55 4.28 -15.47
CA PRO A 63 -4.31 5.21 -14.39
C PRO A 63 -4.69 6.67 -14.74
N SER A 64 -4.79 7.52 -13.73
CA SER A 64 -4.99 8.95 -13.94
C SER A 64 -3.76 9.59 -14.58
N PHE A 65 -3.94 10.59 -15.44
CA PHE A 65 -2.82 11.45 -15.85
C PHE A 65 -2.39 12.40 -14.73
N THR A 66 -3.28 12.62 -13.75
CA THR A 66 -3.05 13.45 -12.57
C THR A 66 -2.91 12.54 -11.36
N GLU A 67 -1.71 12.49 -10.78
CA GLU A 67 -1.36 11.72 -9.58
C GLU A 67 -0.27 12.48 -8.81
N PRO A 68 -0.16 12.31 -7.48
CA PRO A 68 1.04 12.75 -6.78
C PRO A 68 2.24 11.92 -7.28
N ARG A 69 3.19 12.59 -7.92
CA ARG A 69 4.41 11.95 -8.43
C ARG A 69 5.56 12.23 -7.50
N PHE A 70 5.97 11.21 -6.76
CA PHE A 70 7.18 11.27 -5.97
C PHE A 70 8.38 10.80 -6.79
N THR A 71 9.55 11.39 -6.53
CA THR A 71 10.78 11.09 -7.29
C THR A 71 11.87 10.44 -6.45
N SER A 72 11.76 10.54 -5.12
CA SER A 72 12.76 10.04 -4.18
C SER A 72 12.15 9.09 -3.15
N TYR A 73 12.65 7.86 -3.13
CA TYR A 73 12.18 6.79 -2.26
C TYR A 73 13.33 6.18 -1.46
N ILE A 74 13.00 5.66 -0.28
CA ILE A 74 13.79 4.61 0.37
C ILE A 74 13.04 3.30 0.16
N VAL A 75 13.75 2.26 -0.27
CA VAL A 75 13.16 0.96 -0.60
C VAL A 75 13.58 -0.06 0.46
N PHE A 76 12.59 -0.76 1.01
CA PHE A 76 12.76 -1.81 2.01
C PHE A 76 12.46 -3.16 1.37
N GLU A 77 13.31 -4.15 1.60
CA GLU A 77 13.17 -5.50 1.06
C GLU A 77 12.63 -6.46 2.12
N GLY A 78 11.90 -7.48 1.66
CA GLY A 78 11.50 -8.60 2.48
C GLY A 78 11.45 -9.89 1.67
N TYR A 79 11.71 -11.01 2.35
CA TYR A 79 11.79 -12.34 1.76
C TYR A 79 10.81 -13.30 2.44
N SER A 80 10.60 -14.49 1.86
CA SER A 80 9.75 -15.55 2.42
C SER A 80 10.37 -16.24 3.66
N VAL A 81 10.90 -15.46 4.60
CA VAL A 81 11.41 -15.88 5.90
C VAL A 81 10.71 -15.02 6.96
N ASP A 82 10.02 -15.65 7.90
CA ASP A 82 9.23 -14.92 8.91
C ASP A 82 10.09 -14.36 10.07
N GLU A 83 9.41 -13.70 10.99
CA GLU A 83 9.92 -13.06 12.20
C GLU A 83 10.68 -14.01 13.12
N GLU A 84 10.31 -15.29 13.12
CA GLU A 84 10.97 -16.35 13.88
C GLU A 84 12.11 -17.02 13.10
N GLY A 85 12.39 -16.58 11.87
CA GLY A 85 13.43 -17.13 11.00
C GLY A 85 13.03 -18.41 10.28
N ARG A 86 11.73 -18.76 10.24
CA ARG A 86 11.24 -19.93 9.51
C ARG A 86 11.12 -19.62 8.03
N GLN A 87 11.64 -20.53 7.22
CA GLN A 87 11.54 -20.48 5.77
C GLN A 87 10.14 -20.88 5.28
N HIS A 88 9.58 -20.08 4.37
CA HIS A 88 8.34 -20.35 3.62
C HIS A 88 8.66 -20.52 2.12
N TYR A 89 7.77 -21.16 1.36
CA TYR A 89 7.98 -21.43 -0.06
C TYR A 89 7.26 -20.40 -0.93
N LEU A 90 8.02 -19.52 -1.59
CA LEU A 90 7.54 -18.48 -2.52
C LEU A 90 6.35 -17.66 -1.96
N ASP A 91 6.39 -17.37 -0.66
CA ASP A 91 5.33 -16.67 0.06
C ASP A 91 5.55 -15.15 -0.04
N ALA A 92 4.80 -14.51 -0.94
CA ALA A 92 4.82 -13.06 -1.15
C ALA A 92 4.15 -12.29 0.00
N HIS A 93 3.24 -12.91 0.74
CA HIS A 93 2.59 -12.28 1.90
C HIS A 93 3.59 -12.13 3.06
N VAL A 94 4.33 -13.20 3.38
CA VAL A 94 5.44 -13.14 4.34
C VAL A 94 6.50 -12.14 3.87
N ALA A 95 6.90 -12.20 2.60
CA ALA A 95 7.88 -11.27 2.04
C ALA A 95 7.45 -9.80 2.16
N TYR A 96 6.20 -9.47 1.84
CA TYR A 96 5.71 -8.09 1.94
C TYR A 96 5.56 -7.64 3.41
N ARG A 97 5.10 -8.54 4.30
CA ARG A 97 5.06 -8.28 5.74
C ARG A 97 6.45 -7.95 6.29
N ARG A 98 7.49 -8.68 5.86
CA ARG A 98 8.89 -8.39 6.23
C ARG A 98 9.33 -7.00 5.77
N ALA A 99 9.08 -6.64 4.51
CA ALA A 99 9.42 -5.31 3.99
C ALA A 99 8.74 -4.19 4.80
N CYS A 100 7.46 -4.36 5.16
CA CYS A 100 6.73 -3.42 6.01
C CYS A 100 7.34 -3.28 7.41
N LEU A 101 7.72 -4.40 8.05
CA LEU A 101 8.34 -4.39 9.37
C LEU A 101 9.71 -3.70 9.37
N GLU A 102 10.51 -3.87 8.32
CA GLU A 102 11.78 -3.14 8.16
C GLU A 102 11.54 -1.64 8.04
N ALA A 103 10.55 -1.22 7.24
CA ALA A 103 10.16 0.19 7.12
C ALA A 103 9.67 0.79 8.46
N ILE A 104 8.88 0.04 9.23
CA ILE A 104 8.42 0.44 10.57
C ILE A 104 9.61 0.60 11.52
N ASN A 105 10.53 -0.35 11.56
CA ASN A 105 11.73 -0.28 12.40
C ASN A 105 12.64 0.89 12.01
N TYR A 106 12.73 1.19 10.71
CA TYR A 106 13.45 2.35 10.20
C TYR A 106 12.84 3.67 10.71
N LEU A 107 11.52 3.85 10.55
CA LEU A 107 10.81 5.05 11.01
C LEU A 107 10.90 5.25 12.53
N LYS A 108 10.88 4.16 13.31
CA LYS A 108 11.08 4.22 14.78
C LYS A 108 12.44 4.82 15.16
N SER A 109 13.44 4.71 14.30
CA SER A 109 14.76 5.31 14.54
C SER A 109 14.74 6.85 14.50
N PHE A 110 13.73 7.46 13.88
CA PHE A 110 13.51 8.91 13.83
C PHE A 110 12.55 9.43 14.92
N GLY A 111 12.03 8.55 15.77
CA GLY A 111 11.19 8.90 16.93
C GLY A 111 9.70 8.55 16.80
N TYR A 112 9.25 8.01 15.66
CA TYR A 112 7.88 7.52 15.52
C TYR A 112 7.61 6.31 16.42
N THR A 113 6.36 6.17 16.91
CA THR A 113 5.90 4.91 17.48
C THR A 113 5.66 3.86 16.38
N GLY A 114 5.53 2.58 16.78
CA GLY A 114 5.20 1.53 15.82
C GLY A 114 3.84 1.74 15.15
N GLU A 115 2.87 2.20 15.93
CA GLU A 115 1.52 2.52 15.48
C GLU A 115 1.52 3.70 14.51
N GLN A 116 2.27 4.78 14.80
CA GLN A 116 2.40 5.91 13.89
C GLN A 116 3.03 5.48 12.56
N ALA A 117 4.13 4.72 12.61
CA ALA A 117 4.78 4.21 11.40
C ALA A 117 3.83 3.31 10.59
N TYR A 118 3.09 2.42 11.25
CA TYR A 118 2.11 1.55 10.61
C TYR A 118 0.96 2.35 9.96
N MET A 119 0.43 3.36 10.64
CA MET A 119 -0.57 4.27 10.08
C MET A 119 -0.05 5.03 8.86
N ILE A 120 1.21 5.51 8.89
CA ILE A 120 1.85 6.16 7.73
C ILE A 120 1.88 5.19 6.54
N LEU A 121 2.32 3.94 6.75
CA LEU A 121 2.39 2.97 5.65
C LEU A 121 1.02 2.57 5.10
N GLY A 122 -0.04 2.62 5.89
CA GLY A 122 -1.41 2.37 5.42
C GLY A 122 -2.05 3.54 4.65
N THR A 123 -1.58 4.77 4.89
CA THR A 123 -2.27 5.99 4.41
C THR A 123 -1.46 6.80 3.42
N ALA A 124 -0.15 6.90 3.58
CA ALA A 124 0.72 7.56 2.61
C ALA A 124 0.80 6.71 1.33
N PRO A 125 0.97 7.33 0.16
CA PRO A 125 1.07 6.64 -1.13
C PRO A 125 2.44 5.95 -1.30
N ILE A 126 2.73 4.99 -0.43
CA ILE A 126 3.84 4.05 -0.56
C ILE A 126 3.55 3.06 -1.69
N GLU A 127 4.60 2.51 -2.29
CA GLU A 127 4.44 1.49 -3.34
C GLU A 127 4.90 0.11 -2.85
N GLY A 128 4.06 -0.88 -3.06
CA GLY A 128 4.30 -2.27 -2.72
C GLY A 128 4.50 -3.08 -3.98
N ARG A 129 5.65 -3.73 -4.12
CA ARG A 129 5.99 -4.45 -5.35
C ARG A 129 6.37 -5.89 -5.03
N ILE A 130 5.79 -6.83 -5.78
CA ILE A 130 6.36 -8.17 -5.93
C ILE A 130 7.52 -8.04 -6.91
N SER A 131 8.74 -7.91 -6.38
CA SER A 131 9.95 -7.67 -7.17
C SER A 131 10.43 -8.94 -7.88
N ALA A 132 10.35 -10.09 -7.20
CA ALA A 132 10.65 -11.40 -7.76
C ALA A 132 9.78 -12.49 -7.11
N ILE A 133 9.28 -13.44 -7.90
CA ILE A 133 8.38 -14.52 -7.42
C ILE A 133 8.87 -15.92 -7.83
N VAL A 134 10.11 -16.03 -8.33
CA VAL A 134 10.62 -17.26 -8.94
C VAL A 134 11.89 -17.80 -8.29
N ASP A 135 12.53 -17.02 -7.42
CA ASP A 135 13.83 -17.35 -6.84
C ASP A 135 13.69 -18.28 -5.64
N ILE A 136 13.42 -19.56 -5.91
CA ILE A 136 13.20 -20.58 -4.87
C ILE A 136 14.35 -20.58 -3.84
N PRO A 137 14.04 -20.55 -2.53
CA PRO A 137 12.71 -20.67 -1.93
C PRO A 137 11.97 -19.34 -1.72
N ASN A 138 12.58 -18.19 -2.00
CA ASN A 138 12.09 -16.88 -1.57
C ASN A 138 11.37 -16.11 -2.69
N ALA A 139 10.18 -15.64 -2.40
CA ALA A 139 9.68 -14.43 -3.04
C ALA A 139 10.45 -13.22 -2.48
N CYS A 140 10.60 -12.18 -3.30
CA CYS A 140 11.11 -10.88 -2.90
C CYS A 140 10.04 -9.82 -3.12
N CYS A 141 9.63 -9.16 -2.05
CA CYS A 141 8.74 -8.02 -2.11
C CYS A 141 9.49 -6.77 -1.63
N THR A 142 9.15 -5.61 -2.21
CA THR A 142 9.70 -4.32 -1.80
C THR A 142 8.61 -3.34 -1.40
N LEU A 143 8.91 -2.52 -0.39
CA LEU A 143 8.10 -1.35 -0.01
C LEU A 143 8.90 -0.08 -0.30
N TRP A 144 8.32 0.83 -1.06
CA TRP A 144 8.92 2.08 -1.47
C TRP A 144 8.28 3.21 -0.68
N LEU A 145 9.02 3.79 0.25
CA LEU A 145 8.58 4.92 1.07
C LEU A 145 9.04 6.23 0.42
N PRO A 146 8.12 7.08 -0.10
CA PRO A 146 8.49 8.38 -0.65
C PRO A 146 9.04 9.28 0.45
N THR A 147 10.27 9.76 0.29
CA THR A 147 10.94 10.62 1.29
C THR A 147 10.37 12.03 1.32
N GLU A 148 9.72 12.44 0.24
CA GLU A 148 9.15 13.77 0.02
C GLU A 148 7.90 14.06 0.87
N ILE A 149 7.33 13.04 1.54
CA ILE A 149 6.21 13.22 2.48
C ILE A 149 6.66 13.70 3.86
N PHE A 150 7.97 13.77 4.12
CA PHE A 150 8.55 14.16 5.40
C PHE A 150 9.17 15.55 5.33
N ASP A 151 8.93 16.33 6.38
CA ASP A 151 9.45 17.70 6.58
C ASP A 151 10.96 17.73 6.90
N PHE A 152 11.56 16.55 7.09
CA PHE A 152 12.95 16.35 7.46
C PHE A 152 13.54 15.18 6.66
N ASP A 153 14.88 15.17 6.53
CA ASP A 153 15.58 14.16 5.76
C ASP A 153 15.63 12.81 6.49
N ILE A 154 14.92 11.82 5.97
CA ILE A 154 14.92 10.44 6.47
C ILE A 154 15.97 9.55 5.79
N ARG A 155 16.80 10.05 4.87
CA ARG A 155 17.77 9.22 4.14
C ARG A 155 18.92 8.75 5.05
N PRO A 156 19.52 7.57 4.78
CA PRO A 156 20.67 7.10 5.55
C PRO A 156 21.86 8.08 5.48
N ARG A 157 22.49 8.35 6.62
CA ARG A 157 23.65 9.25 6.73
C ARG A 157 24.74 8.60 7.58
N LYS A 158 25.98 9.08 7.41
CA LYS A 158 27.16 8.58 8.13
C LYS A 158 26.98 8.64 9.66
N ASP A 159 26.34 9.70 10.15
CA ASP A 159 26.19 9.95 11.59
C ASP A 159 24.97 9.22 12.21
N GLY A 160 24.24 8.44 11.40
CA GLY A 160 23.03 7.73 11.81
C GLY A 160 21.77 8.62 11.83
N PRO A 161 20.61 8.04 12.19
CA PRO A 161 19.35 8.75 12.28
C PRO A 161 19.33 9.67 13.52
N VAL A 162 18.71 10.84 13.36
CA VAL A 162 18.44 11.76 14.47
C VAL A 162 16.96 11.65 14.83
N LYS A 163 16.66 11.47 16.12
CA LYS A 163 15.28 11.50 16.61
C LYS A 163 14.77 12.93 16.57
N VAL A 164 13.85 13.19 15.65
CA VAL A 164 13.25 14.52 15.43
C VAL A 164 11.76 14.54 15.75
N VAL A 165 11.11 13.37 15.72
CA VAL A 165 9.72 13.22 16.13
C VAL A 165 9.67 13.08 17.65
N SER A 166 8.84 13.91 18.30
CA SER A 166 8.63 13.87 19.74
C SER A 166 7.15 14.03 20.09
N GLY A 167 6.66 13.21 21.02
CA GLY A 167 5.28 13.25 21.48
C GLY A 167 4.25 12.69 20.49
N GLY A 168 2.99 12.70 20.92
CA GLY A 168 1.86 12.14 20.17
C GLY A 168 1.77 10.60 20.28
N GLN A 169 0.54 10.09 20.30
CA GLN A 169 0.24 8.67 20.21
C GLN A 169 -1.03 8.49 19.38
N VAL A 170 -1.09 7.40 18.61
CA VAL A 170 -2.34 6.96 18.00
C VAL A 170 -3.28 6.54 19.14
N PRO A 171 -4.56 6.96 19.14
CA PRO A 171 -5.52 6.50 20.15
C PRO A 171 -5.59 4.97 20.18
N THR A 172 -5.55 4.40 21.38
CA THR A 172 -5.67 2.95 21.58
C THR A 172 -6.88 2.63 22.44
N ALA A 173 -7.54 1.52 22.15
CA ALA A 173 -8.60 0.95 22.96
C ALA A 173 -8.18 -0.46 23.39
N ARG A 174 -8.35 -0.79 24.67
CA ARG A 174 -8.09 -2.14 25.14
C ARG A 174 -9.22 -3.05 24.69
N TRP A 175 -8.85 -4.19 24.11
CA TRP A 175 -9.78 -5.29 23.91
C TRP A 175 -9.99 -5.98 25.25
N GLU A 176 -11.15 -5.79 25.86
CA GLU A 176 -11.60 -6.58 27.02
C GLU A 176 -12.51 -7.67 26.47
N ASP A 177 -12.14 -8.95 26.68
CA ASP A 177 -12.95 -10.09 26.27
C ASP A 177 -14.36 -9.95 26.85
N ARG A 178 -15.35 -9.74 25.98
CA ARG A 178 -16.77 -9.78 26.32
C ARG A 178 -17.36 -11.15 26.02
#